data_AF-A0A820LH19-F1
#
_entry.id   AF-A0A820LH19-F1
#
_cell.length_a   1.000
_cell.length_b   1.000
_cell.length_c   1.000
_cell.angle_alpha   90.00
_cell.angle_beta   90.00
_cell.angle_gamma   90.00
#
_symmetry.space_group_name_H-M   'P 1'
#
loop_
_entity.id
_entity.type
_entity.pdbx_description
1 polymer ?
#
loop_
_entity_poly.entity_id
_entity_poly.type
_entity_poly.pdbx_seq_one_letter_code
_entity_poly.pdbx_strand_id
1 'polypeptide(L)'
;TISIAKNQSPLHRDSNDYWSALKHVPILCIHAQYDPPTFHDQNRQYGSYLEKIGFNNVKIIQLDNYDHFDIIEQLEKRDQPLTTMILTLIKDSI
;
A
#
# COMPACT_ATOMS: atom_id res chain seq x y z
N THR A 1 15.29 8.44 36.26
CA THR A 1 15.94 7.10 36.20
C THR A 1 15.07 6.04 35.53
N ILE A 2 13.79 5.89 35.89
CA ILE A 2 12.87 4.94 35.21
C ILE A 2 12.46 5.40 33.79
N SER A 3 12.23 6.71 33.59
CA SER A 3 11.88 7.27 32.27
C SER A 3 12.97 7.07 31.21
N ILE A 4 14.24 7.25 31.58
CA ILE A 4 15.39 7.05 30.68
C ILE A 4 15.49 5.56 30.28
N ALA A 5 15.35 4.64 31.24
CA ALA A 5 15.37 3.20 30.98
C ALA A 5 14.19 2.74 30.10
N LYS A 6 13.03 3.40 30.20
CA LYS A 6 11.88 3.13 29.34
C LYS A 6 12.17 3.53 27.90
N ASN A 7 12.68 4.75 27.66
CA ASN A 7 13.00 5.26 26.32
C ASN A 7 14.19 4.57 25.64
N GLN A 8 15.04 3.86 26.39
CA GLN A 8 16.18 3.12 25.84
C GLN A 8 15.94 1.61 25.74
N SER A 9 14.76 1.14 26.14
CA SER A 9 14.42 -0.27 25.99
C SER A 9 14.13 -0.59 24.51
N PRO A 10 14.80 -1.60 23.91
CA PRO A 10 14.51 -2.04 22.55
C PRO A 10 13.10 -2.65 22.40
N LEU A 11 12.40 -2.92 23.50
CA LEU A 11 11.01 -3.36 23.55
C LEU A 11 10.02 -2.20 23.76
N HIS A 12 10.51 -1.00 24.10
CA HIS A 12 9.68 0.19 24.20
C HIS A 12 9.59 0.85 22.83
N ARG A 13 8.64 0.39 22.02
CA ARG A 13 8.20 1.15 20.85
C ARG A 13 7.15 2.14 21.34
N ASP A 14 7.43 3.43 21.23
CA ASP A 14 6.38 4.42 21.42
C ASP A 14 5.34 4.20 20.31
N SER A 15 4.07 4.48 20.60
CA SER A 15 3.00 4.48 19.61
C SER A 15 3.35 5.33 18.37
N ASN A 16 4.14 6.40 18.58
CA ASN A 16 4.67 7.26 17.52
C ASN A 16 5.66 6.53 16.59
N ASP A 17 6.47 5.60 17.12
CA ASP A 17 7.43 4.83 16.32
C ASP A 17 6.71 3.87 15.36
N TYR A 18 5.58 3.30 15.81
CA TYR A 18 4.76 2.44 14.97
C TYR A 18 4.13 3.22 13.81
N TRP A 19 3.52 4.38 14.09
CA TRP A 19 2.92 5.22 13.04
C TRP A 19 3.97 5.75 12.06
N SER A 20 5.16 6.10 12.55
CA SER A 20 6.29 6.50 11.72
C SER A 20 6.76 5.35 10.82
N ALA A 21 6.92 4.14 11.36
CA ALA A 21 7.30 2.97 10.59
C ALA A 21 6.28 2.63 9.49
N LEU A 22 4.97 2.77 9.78
CA LEU A 22 3.92 2.54 8.79
C LEU A 22 4.01 3.48 7.58
N LYS A 23 4.54 4.70 7.74
CA LYS A 23 4.71 5.65 6.63
C LYS A 23 5.69 5.18 5.56
N HIS A 24 6.54 4.20 5.88
CA HIS A 24 7.49 3.61 4.95
C HIS A 24 6.97 2.34 4.26
N VAL A 25 5.83 1.79 4.71
CA VAL A 25 5.24 0.61 4.07
C VAL A 25 4.81 0.95 2.65
N PRO A 26 5.21 0.16 1.64
CA PRO A 26 4.75 0.34 0.27
C PRO A 26 3.25 0.06 0.14
N ILE A 27 2.53 0.95 -0.55
CA ILE A 27 1.08 0.86 -0.77
C ILE A 27 0.79 0.91 -2.27
N LEU A 28 0.01 -0.07 -2.75
CA LEU A 28 -0.52 -0.11 -4.11
C LEU A 28 -2.01 0.25 -4.08
N CYS A 29 -2.36 1.37 -4.69
CA CYS A 29 -3.73 1.83 -4.91
C CYS A 29 -4.10 1.53 -6.37
N ILE A 30 -4.94 0.54 -6.61
CA ILE A 30 -5.22 0.03 -7.96
C ILE A 30 -6.71 0.12 -8.26
N HIS A 31 -7.04 0.51 -9.49
CA HIS A 31 -8.37 0.32 -10.06
C HIS A 31 -8.26 -0.30 -11.45
N ALA A 32 -9.32 -0.96 -11.90
CA ALA A 32 -9.40 -1.53 -13.23
C ALA A 32 -9.78 -0.46 -14.27
N GLN A 33 -9.53 -0.70 -15.55
CA GLN A 33 -9.91 0.23 -16.63
C GLN A 33 -11.43 0.27 -16.84
N TYR A 34 -12.10 -0.87 -16.68
CA TYR A 34 -13.55 -1.00 -16.87
C TYR A 34 -14.34 -0.90 -15.55
N ASP A 35 -13.69 -0.46 -14.47
CA ASP A 35 -14.39 -0.11 -13.24
C ASP A 35 -15.37 1.07 -13.47
N PRO A 36 -16.40 1.23 -12.62
CA PRO A 36 -17.23 2.43 -12.64
C PRO A 36 -16.37 3.68 -12.39
N PRO A 37 -16.65 4.83 -13.04
CA PRO A 37 -15.85 6.06 -12.90
C PRO A 37 -15.62 6.50 -11.45
N THR A 38 -16.62 6.28 -10.58
CA THR A 38 -16.53 6.59 -9.14
C THR A 38 -15.39 5.84 -8.45
N PHE A 39 -15.09 4.61 -8.86
CA PHE A 39 -14.01 3.80 -8.28
C PHE A 39 -12.65 4.35 -8.69
N HIS A 40 -12.53 4.86 -9.91
CA HIS A 40 -11.31 5.53 -10.38
C HIS A 40 -11.03 6.78 -9.54
N ASP A 41 -12.07 7.58 -9.30
CA ASP A 41 -11.98 8.78 -8.48
C ASP A 41 -11.63 8.45 -7.02
N GLN A 42 -12.29 7.45 -6.43
CA GLN A 42 -12.01 7.02 -5.06
C GLN A 42 -10.58 6.52 -4.90
N ASN A 43 -10.08 5.70 -5.83
CA ASN A 43 -8.72 5.18 -5.77
C ASN A 43 -7.68 6.32 -5.83
N ARG A 44 -7.86 7.28 -6.76
CA ARG A 44 -6.98 8.45 -6.87
C ARG A 44 -7.05 9.33 -5.62
N GLN A 45 -8.24 9.63 -5.13
CA GLN A 45 -8.42 10.46 -3.94
C GLN A 45 -7.79 9.83 -2.71
N TYR A 46 -7.96 8.52 -2.52
CA TYR A 46 -7.38 7.80 -1.40
C TYR A 46 -5.85 7.75 -1.49
N GLY A 47 -5.29 7.43 -2.66
CA GLY A 47 -3.86 7.42 -2.87
C GLY A 47 -3.22 8.79 -2.61
N SER A 48 -3.78 9.86 -3.18
CA SER A 48 -3.30 11.22 -2.93
C SER A 48 -3.48 11.65 -1.47
N TYR A 49 -4.51 11.16 -0.78
CA TYR A 49 -4.66 11.42 0.64
C TYR A 49 -3.56 10.76 1.47
N LEU A 50 -3.22 9.50 1.18
CA LEU A 50 -2.13 8.78 1.85
C LEU A 50 -0.79 9.51 1.69
N GLU A 51 -0.48 9.96 0.47
CA GLU A 51 0.72 10.77 0.20
C GLU A 51 0.72 12.06 1.04
N LYS A 52 -0.40 12.78 1.08
CA LYS A 52 -0.54 14.04 1.84
C LYS A 52 -0.31 13.86 3.35
N ILE A 53 -0.69 12.72 3.90
CA ILE A 53 -0.47 12.42 5.33
C ILE A 53 0.90 11.76 5.58
N GLY A 54 1.79 11.74 4.58
CA GLY A 54 3.19 11.38 4.73
C GLY A 54 3.52 9.91 4.48
N PHE A 55 2.66 9.13 3.81
CA PHE A 55 3.08 7.82 3.30
C PHE A 55 3.97 8.01 2.08
N ASN A 56 5.20 7.52 2.16
CA ASN A 56 6.26 7.88 1.20
C ASN A 56 6.26 6.98 -0.05
N ASN A 57 5.63 5.81 0.02
CA ASN A 57 5.75 4.74 -0.98
C ASN A 57 4.38 4.34 -1.54
N VAL A 58 3.57 5.32 -1.97
CA VAL A 58 2.25 5.08 -2.56
C VAL A 58 2.39 4.99 -4.08
N LYS A 59 1.77 3.98 -4.71
CA LYS A 59 1.65 3.85 -6.17
C LYS A 59 0.18 3.81 -6.55
N ILE A 60 -0.26 4.75 -7.39
CA ILE A 60 -1.63 4.81 -7.90
C ILE A 60 -1.62 4.33 -9.35
N ILE A 61 -2.30 3.23 -9.65
CA ILE A 61 -2.20 2.54 -10.94
C ILE A 61 -3.60 2.19 -11.47
N GLN A 62 -3.80 2.39 -12.78
CA GLN A 62 -4.89 1.77 -13.53
C GLN A 62 -4.37 0.50 -14.19
N LEU A 63 -5.12 -0.61 -14.09
CA LEU A 63 -4.84 -1.81 -14.88
C LEU A 63 -5.74 -1.88 -16.11
N ASP A 64 -5.11 -1.99 -17.27
CA ASP A 64 -5.80 -2.04 -18.56
C ASP A 64 -6.38 -3.43 -18.85
N ASN A 65 -7.54 -3.44 -19.49
CA ASN A 65 -8.28 -4.65 -19.88
C ASN A 65 -8.80 -5.51 -18.73
N TYR A 66 -9.05 -4.91 -17.58
CA TYR A 66 -9.71 -5.55 -16.43
C TYR A 66 -11.00 -4.82 -16.07
N ASP A 67 -11.93 -5.56 -15.50
CA ASP A 67 -13.06 -5.10 -14.72
C ASP A 67 -12.84 -5.32 -13.20
N HIS A 68 -13.88 -5.05 -12.41
CA HIS A 68 -13.82 -5.12 -10.95
C HIS A 68 -13.58 -6.54 -10.41
N PHE A 69 -14.01 -7.56 -11.16
CA PHE A 69 -14.02 -8.96 -10.74
C PHE A 69 -12.83 -9.71 -11.31
N ASP A 70 -12.59 -9.59 -12.61
CA ASP A 70 -11.54 -10.37 -13.29
C ASP A 70 -10.13 -10.02 -12.79
N ILE A 71 -9.91 -8.79 -12.31
CA ILE A 71 -8.69 -8.33 -11.68
C ILE A 71 -8.32 -9.20 -10.45
N ILE A 72 -9.32 -9.75 -9.76
CA ILE A 72 -9.15 -10.63 -8.61
C ILE A 72 -9.12 -12.10 -9.05
N GLU A 73 -9.99 -12.49 -9.99
CA GLU A 73 -10.08 -13.87 -10.50
C GLU A 73 -8.83 -14.34 -11.25
N GLN A 74 -7.91 -13.42 -11.58
CA GLN A 74 -6.65 -13.73 -12.26
C GLN A 74 -5.43 -13.72 -11.33
N LEU A 75 -5.60 -13.47 -10.02
CA LEU A 75 -4.50 -13.37 -9.05
C LEU A 75 -3.71 -14.66 -8.85
N GLU A 76 -4.31 -15.83 -9.10
CA GLU A 76 -3.65 -17.13 -9.00
C GLU A 76 -2.61 -17.33 -10.11
N LYS A 77 -2.73 -16.60 -11.22
CA LYS A 77 -1.80 -16.66 -12.35
C LYS A 77 -0.64 -15.71 -12.09
N ARG A 78 0.56 -16.27 -11.97
CA ARG A 78 1.78 -15.52 -11.61
C ARG A 78 2.26 -14.55 -12.68
N ASP A 79 1.94 -14.81 -13.93
CA ASP A 79 2.30 -13.99 -15.09
C ASP A 79 1.37 -12.79 -15.29
N GLN A 80 0.32 -12.67 -14.49
CA GLN A 80 -0.60 -11.54 -14.58
C GLN A 80 0.02 -10.27 -13.99
N PRO A 81 -0.32 -9.08 -14.55
CA PRO A 81 0.27 -7.81 -14.14
C PRO A 81 0.12 -7.54 -12.64
N LEU A 82 -1.08 -7.73 -12.08
CA LEU A 82 -1.34 -7.47 -10.66
C LEU A 82 -0.53 -8.40 -9.76
N THR A 83 -0.52 -9.70 -10.06
CA THR A 83 0.24 -10.70 -9.31
C THR A 83 1.73 -10.38 -9.32
N THR A 84 2.27 -10.02 -10.49
CA THR A 84 3.67 -9.62 -10.65
C THR A 84 3.99 -8.38 -9.81
N MET A 85 3.11 -7.38 -9.80
CA MET A 85 3.27 -6.18 -8.99
C MET A 85 3.26 -6.48 -7.48
N ILE A 86 2.33 -7.30 -7.00
CA ILE A 86 2.26 -7.70 -5.59
C ILE A 86 3.52 -8.46 -5.18
N LEU A 87 3.93 -9.45 -5.99
CA LEU A 87 5.14 -10.24 -5.71
C LEU A 87 6.40 -9.38 -5.70
N THR A 88 6.50 -8.40 -6.61
CA THR A 88 7.62 -7.45 -6.65
C THR A 88 7.62 -6.57 -5.40
N LEU A 89 6.46 -6.04 -5.01
CA LEU A 89 6.33 -5.21 -3.82
C LEU A 89 6.72 -5.97 -2.55
N ILE A 90 6.32 -7.23 -2.42
CA ILE A 90 6.74 -8.09 -1.29
C ILE A 90 8.24 -8.34 -1.33
N LYS A 91 8.79 -8.69 -2.50
CA LYS A 91 10.22 -9.00 -2.66
C LYS A 91 11.10 -7.79 -2.33
N ASP A 92 10.70 -6.59 -2.73
CA ASP A 92 11.45 -5.36 -2.50
C ASP A 92 11.29 -4.83 -1.06
N SER A 93 10.33 -5.38 -0.29
CA SER A 93 10.07 -5.01 1.12
C SER A 93 10.78 -5.91 2.14
N ILE A 94 11.48 -6.96 1.70
CA ILE A 94 12.23 -7.92 2.53
C ILE A 94 13.73 -7.70 2.32
#